data_AF-A0AAI8B4K9-F1
#
_entry.id   AF-A0AAI8B4K9-F1
#
_cell.length_a   1.000
_cell.length_b   1.000
_cell.length_c   1.000
_cell.angle_alpha   90.00
_cell.angle_beta   90.00
_cell.angle_gamma   90.00
#
_symmetry.space_group_name_H-M   'P 1'
#
loop_
_entity.id
_entity.type
_entity.pdbx_description
1 polymer ?
#
loop_
_entity_poly.entity_id
_entity_poly.type
_entity_poly.pdbx_seq_one_letter_code
_entity_poly.pdbx_strand_id
1 'polypeptide(L)'
;MSRPMYRIRQIAQSRVRGGKLFFAGAHQVQQRVAGLFWREIAYCSDRTGAEAAIRAAVIARRRARIMPRVLGLFDREGQELGK
;
A
#
# COMPACT_ATOMS: atom_id res chain seq x y z
N MET A 1 -22.09 -0.10 -10.16
CA MET A 1 -21.23 0.89 -9.49
C MET A 1 -19.89 0.27 -9.14
N SER A 2 -18.76 0.90 -9.50
CA SER A 2 -17.44 0.38 -9.12
C SER A 2 -17.18 0.58 -7.62
N ARG A 3 -16.63 -0.43 -6.94
CA ARG A 3 -16.26 -0.34 -5.52
C ARG A 3 -14.97 0.48 -5.37
N PRO A 4 -14.90 1.48 -4.48
CA PRO A 4 -13.68 2.28 -4.30
C PRO A 4 -12.52 1.41 -3.81
N MET A 5 -11.36 1.53 -4.44
CA MET A 5 -10.15 0.78 -4.11
C MET A 5 -9.24 1.51 -3.12
N TYR A 6 -9.28 2.84 -3.12
CA TYR A 6 -8.49 3.70 -2.25
C TYR A 6 -9.40 4.71 -1.57
N ARG A 7 -9.03 5.16 -0.38
CA ARG A 7 -9.65 6.31 0.29
C ARG A 7 -8.64 7.06 1.14
N ILE A 8 -8.86 8.35 1.29
CA ILE A 8 -8.12 9.22 2.20
C ILE A 8 -9.05 9.55 3.36
N ARG A 9 -8.56 9.40 4.59
CA ARG A 9 -9.27 9.83 5.79
C ARG A 9 -8.45 10.90 6.47
N GLN A 10 -9.10 11.97 6.90
CA GLN A 10 -8.49 12.91 7.82
C GLN A 10 -8.60 12.34 9.23
N ILE A 11 -7.52 12.42 10.01
CA ILE A 11 -7.47 11.91 11.37
C ILE A 11 -7.70 13.02 12.38
N ALA A 12 -8.51 12.74 13.39
CA ALA A 12 -8.88 13.72 14.41
C ALA A 12 -7.86 13.83 15.56
N GLN A 13 -7.00 12.82 15.76
CA GLN A 13 -6.07 12.74 16.88
C GLN A 13 -4.65 12.53 16.39
N SER A 14 -3.68 13.12 17.07
CA SER A 14 -2.27 12.88 16.77
C SER A 14 -1.89 11.41 16.98
N ARG A 15 -0.95 10.91 16.17
CA ARG A 15 -0.52 9.52 16.19
C ARG A 15 0.94 9.38 15.79
N VAL A 16 1.68 8.51 16.47
CA VAL A 16 3.05 8.13 16.08
C VAL A 16 3.00 6.94 15.13
N ARG A 17 3.73 7.03 14.01
CA ARG A 17 3.92 5.93 13.05
C ARG A 17 5.35 5.94 12.52
N GLY A 18 6.03 4.79 12.60
CA GLY A 18 7.41 4.65 12.09
C GLY A 18 8.39 5.63 12.73
N GLY A 19 8.22 5.93 14.02
CA GLY A 19 9.04 6.92 14.74
C GLY A 19 8.69 8.38 14.48
N LYS A 20 7.74 8.67 13.58
CA LYS A 20 7.31 10.04 13.26
C LYS A 20 5.96 10.35 13.90
N LEU A 21 5.86 11.50 14.58
CA LEU A 21 4.60 12.03 15.08
C LEU A 21 3.83 12.71 13.93
N PHE A 22 2.57 12.36 13.79
CA PHE A 22 1.64 13.05 12.91
C PHE A 22 0.54 13.71 13.73
N PHE A 23 0.29 14.98 13.46
CA PHE A 23 -0.69 15.79 14.18
C PHE A 23 -2.13 15.54 13.71
N ALA A 24 -3.10 15.98 14.51
CA ALA A 24 -4.49 16.06 14.11
C ALA A 24 -4.62 16.84 12.77
N GLY A 25 -5.50 16.38 11.90
CA GLY A 25 -5.67 16.93 10.55
C GLY A 25 -4.82 16.28 9.47
N ALA A 26 -3.90 15.39 9.82
CA ALA A 26 -3.14 14.60 8.85
C ALA A 26 -4.03 13.58 8.10
N HIS A 27 -3.50 13.07 6.99
CA HIS A 27 -4.20 12.26 6.01
C HIS A 27 -3.72 10.81 6.07
N GLN A 28 -4.63 9.91 6.43
CA GLN A 28 -4.44 8.47 6.40
C GLN A 28 -4.91 7.92 5.06
N VAL A 29 -4.00 7.28 4.32
CA VAL A 29 -4.32 6.62 3.05
C VAL A 29 -4.59 5.14 3.30
N GLN A 30 -5.76 4.68 2.85
CA GLN A 30 -6.16 3.29 2.97
C GLN A 30 -6.42 2.65 1.60
N GLN A 31 -6.02 1.39 1.46
CA GLN A 31 -6.28 0.54 0.30
C GLN A 31 -7.25 -0.57 0.69
N ARG A 32 -8.15 -0.94 -0.23
CA ARG A 32 -9.03 -2.09 -0.07
C ARG A 32 -8.29 -3.39 -0.41
N VAL A 33 -8.28 -4.33 0.53
CA VAL A 33 -7.65 -5.65 0.43
C VAL A 33 -8.73 -6.72 0.38
N ALA A 34 -8.57 -7.73 -0.49
CA ALA A 34 -9.52 -8.81 -0.74
C ALA A 34 -10.97 -8.35 -1.06
N GLY A 35 -11.17 -7.07 -1.39
CA GLY A 35 -12.49 -6.49 -1.59
C GLY A 35 -13.29 -6.23 -0.30
N LEU A 36 -12.75 -6.59 0.87
CA LEU A 36 -13.48 -6.63 2.15
C LEU A 36 -12.96 -5.60 3.16
N PHE A 37 -11.64 -5.54 3.35
CA PHE A 37 -11.04 -4.78 4.44
C PHE A 37 -10.26 -3.58 3.94
N TRP A 38 -10.21 -2.52 4.76
CA TRP A 38 -9.39 -1.35 4.50
C TRP A 38 -8.09 -1.48 5.28
N ARG A 39 -6.96 -1.48 4.57
CA ARG A 39 -5.62 -1.50 5.14
C ARG A 39 -4.97 -0.14 4.96
N GLU A 40 -4.39 0.40 6.04
CA GLU A 40 -3.57 1.61 5.96
C GLU A 40 -2.29 1.32 5.16
N ILE A 41 -1.99 2.18 4.18
CA ILE A 41 -0.78 2.07 3.35
C ILE A 41 0.18 3.25 3.58
N ALA A 42 -0.35 4.46 3.80
CA ALA A 42 0.47 5.66 3.97
C ALA A 42 -0.18 6.66 4.93
N TYR A 43 0.66 7.57 5.43
CA TYR A 43 0.27 8.66 6.31
C TYR A 43 0.98 9.93 5.87
N CYS A 44 0.22 10.99 5.64
CA CYS A 44 0.71 12.22 5.01
C CYS A 44 0.23 13.43 5.81
N SER A 45 1.03 14.48 5.88
CA SER A 45 0.62 15.75 6.48
C SER A 45 -0.51 16.41 5.69
N ASP A 46 -0.44 16.33 4.37
CA ASP A 46 -1.34 17.02 3.44
C ASP A 46 -1.99 16.06 2.42
N ARG A 47 -2.99 16.59 1.73
CA ARG A 47 -3.75 15.86 0.71
C ARG A 47 -2.91 15.51 -0.52
N THR A 48 -2.00 16.39 -0.93
CA THR A 48 -1.15 16.17 -2.12
C THR A 48 -0.24 14.96 -1.94
N GLY A 49 0.40 14.83 -0.77
CA GLY A 49 1.19 13.67 -0.40
C GLY A 49 0.34 12.39 -0.32
N ALA A 50 -0.88 12.49 0.18
CA ALA A 50 -1.82 11.37 0.22
C ALA A 50 -2.19 10.87 -1.18
N GLU A 51 -2.45 11.79 -2.12
CA GLU A 51 -2.70 11.46 -3.53
C GLU A 51 -1.47 10.87 -4.23
N ALA A 52 -0.27 11.40 -3.95
CA ALA A 52 0.99 10.85 -4.45
C ALA A 52 1.20 9.40 -3.97
N ALA A 53 0.90 9.11 -2.70
CA ALA A 53 0.98 7.75 -2.16
C ALA A 53 0.00 6.78 -2.86
N ILE A 54 -1.20 7.23 -3.20
CA ILE A 54 -2.15 6.44 -4.01
C ILE A 54 -1.57 6.15 -5.39
N ARG A 55 -1.01 7.16 -6.08
CA ARG A 55 -0.40 6.98 -7.41
C ARG A 55 0.74 5.97 -7.37
N ALA A 56 1.62 6.06 -6.36
CA ALA A 56 2.71 5.10 -6.15
C ALA A 56 2.18 3.67 -5.93
N ALA A 57 1.15 3.50 -5.10
CA ALA A 57 0.52 2.20 -4.85
C ALA A 57 -0.11 1.60 -6.12
N VAL A 58 -0.75 2.44 -6.95
CA VAL A 58 -1.30 2.01 -8.25
C VAL A 58 -0.19 1.52 -9.18
N ILE A 59 0.92 2.26 -9.29
CA ILE A 59 2.06 1.87 -10.13
C ILE A 59 2.68 0.58 -9.62
N ALA A 60 2.91 0.45 -8.30
CA ALA A 60 3.45 -0.77 -7.71
C ALA A 60 2.56 -1.99 -8.01
N ARG A 61 1.24 -1.84 -7.88
CA ARG A 61 0.27 -2.90 -8.21
C ARG A 61 0.27 -3.24 -9.70
N ARG A 62 0.39 -2.24 -10.58
CA ARG A 62 0.53 -2.47 -12.03
C ARG A 62 1.82 -3.25 -12.33
N ARG A 63 2.95 -2.83 -11.76
CA ARG A 63 4.24 -3.53 -11.90
C ARG A 63 4.16 -4.97 -11.40
N ALA A 64 3.54 -5.21 -10.24
CA ALA A 64 3.34 -6.56 -9.70
C ALA A 64 2.45 -7.45 -10.59
N ARG A 65 1.56 -6.86 -11.41
CA ARG A 65 0.78 -7.61 -12.41
C ARG A 65 1.53 -7.87 -13.71
N ILE A 66 2.48 -7.00 -14.05
CA ILE A 66 3.31 -7.13 -15.26
C ILE A 66 4.41 -8.16 -15.04
N MET A 67 4.98 -8.21 -13.83
CA MET A 67 6.03 -9.17 -13.51
C MET A 67 5.49 -10.60 -13.69
N PRO A 68 6.13 -11.43 -14.54
CA PRO A 68 5.75 -12.82 -14.70
C PRO A 68 5.74 -13.51 -13.34
N ARG A 69 4.77 -14.41 -13.16
CA ARG A 69 4.69 -15.21 -11.94
C ARG A 69 5.92 -16.10 -11.86
N VAL A 70 6.68 -16.02 -10.77
CA VAL A 70 7.73 -16.99 -10.45
C VAL A 70 7.06 -18.34 -10.20
N LEU A 71 7.41 -19.34 -11.01
CA LEU A 71 6.84 -20.69 -10.92
C LEU A 71 7.71 -21.67 -10.12
N GLY A 72 9.01 -21.39 -10.00
CA GLY A 72 9.97 -22.16 -9.22
C GLY A 72 11.23 -21.33 -8.96
N LEU A 73 11.89 -21.60 -7.84
CA LEU A 73 13.19 -21.05 -7.48
C LEU A 73 14.18 -22.22 -7.46
N PHE A 74 15.35 -22.06 -8.05
CA PHE A 74 16.36 -23.13 -8.13
C PHE A 74 17.68 -22.61 -7.57
N ASP A 75 18.42 -23.47 -6.89
CA ASP A 75 19.79 -23.17 -6.45
C ASP A 75 20.81 -23.33 -7.59
N ARG A 76 22.09 -23.14 -7.28
CA ARG A 76 23.18 -23.19 -8.28
C ARG A 76 23.38 -24.62 -8.82
N GLU A 77 22.96 -25.61 -8.06
CA GLU A 77 23.04 -27.03 -8.35
C GLU A 77 21.79 -27.53 -9.12
N GLY A 78 20.81 -26.64 -9.34
CA GLY A 78 19.57 -26.93 -10.07
C GLY A 78 18.49 -27.57 -9.21
N GLN A 79 18.63 -27.60 -7.88
CA GLN A 79 17.61 -28.09 -6.98
C GLN A 79 16.56 -27.02 -6.70
N GLU A 80 15.29 -27.43 -6.70
CA GLU A 80 14.20 -26.52 -6.38
C GLU A 80 14.27 -26.10 -4.91
N LEU A 81 14.43 -24.79 -4.68
CA LEU A 81 14.31 -24.18 -3.37
C LEU A 81 12.81 -24.14 -3.04
N GLY A 82 12.43 -24.96 -2.05
CA GLY A 82 11.03 -25.18 -1.66
C GLY A 82 10.21 -23.90 -1.47
N LYS A 83 8.91 -24.02 -1.79
CA LYS A 83 7.90 -22.94 -1.73
C LYS A 83 7.74 -22.30 -0.36
#